data_AF-A0AA50U624-F1
#
_entry.id   AF-A0AA50U624-F1
#
_cell.length_a   1.000
_cell.length_b   1.000
_cell.length_c   1.000
_cell.angle_alpha   90.00
_cell.angle_beta   90.00
_cell.angle_gamma   90.00
#
_symmetry.space_group_name_H-M   'P 1'
#
loop_
_entity.id
_entity.type
_entity.pdbx_description
1 polymer ?
#
loop_
_entity_poly.entity_id
_entity_poly.type
_entity_poly.pdbx_seq_one_letter_code
_entity_poly.pdbx_strand_id
1 'polypeptide(L)' 'TQFVDGEVVLTTHRILWGKPGDIPKGLISLSLHLYYVFCIEEESGGVFGLGGPKRIIL' A
#
# COMPACT_ATOMS: atom_id res chain seq x y z
N THR A 1 -4.27 5.54 8.14
CA THR A 1 -4.25 4.54 9.25
C THR A 1 -3.05 4.86 10.13
N GLN A 2 -2.84 4.16 11.25
CA GLN A 2 -1.64 4.33 12.08
C GLN A 2 -0.46 3.44 11.64
N PHE A 3 -0.52 2.81 10.46
CA PHE A 3 0.53 1.93 9.94
C PHE A 3 1.60 2.71 9.17
N VAL A 4 2.07 3.83 9.72
CA VAL A 4 3.23 4.53 9.18
C VAL A 4 4.41 3.56 9.19
N ASP A 5 5.19 3.53 8.11
CA ASP A 5 6.25 2.53 7.88
C ASP A 5 5.76 1.07 7.96
N GLY A 6 4.48 0.86 7.64
CA GLY A 6 3.83 -0.44 7.60
C GLY A 6 4.34 -1.35 6.49
N GLU A 7 3.86 -2.59 6.53
CA GLU A 7 4.13 -3.62 5.53
C GLU A 7 2.95 -3.75 4.56
N VAL A 8 3.24 -3.73 3.26
CA VAL A 8 2.28 -4.10 2.20
C VAL A 8 2.58 -5.53 1.75
N VAL A 9 1.55 -6.38 1.70
CA VAL A 9 1.63 -7.69 1.03
C VAL A 9 0.65 -7.71 -0.13
N LEU A 10 1.15 -7.92 -1.34
CA LEU A 10 0.34 -8.17 -2.52
C LEU A 10 0.15 -9.69 -2.70
N THR A 11 -1.10 -10.10 -2.80
CA THR A 11 -1.49 -11.47 -3.14
C THR A 11 -2.21 -11.49 -4.48
N THR A 12 -2.60 -12.67 -4.95
CA THR A 12 -3.37 -12.81 -6.20
C THR A 12 -4.76 -12.17 -6.14
N HIS A 13 -5.33 -11.94 -4.96
CA HIS A 13 -6.71 -11.44 -4.81
C HIS A 13 -6.82 -10.16 -3.98
N ARG A 14 -5.81 -9.84 -3.17
CA ARG A 14 -5.88 -8.77 -2.18
C ARG A 14 -4.56 -8.05 -1.98
N ILE A 15 -4.65 -6.78 -1.61
CA ILE A 15 -3.58 -6.01 -1.00
C ILE A 15 -3.83 -6.00 0.52
N LEU A 16 -2.84 -6.42 1.29
CA LEU A 16 -2.86 -6.37 2.75
C LEU A 16 -1.96 -5.24 3.24
N TRP A 17 -2.39 -4.50 4.25
CA TRP A 17 -1.65 -3.38 4.84
C TRP A 17 -1.70 -3.45 6.36
N GLY A 18 -0.56 -3.51 7.03
CA GLY A 18 -0.47 -3.73 8.48
C GLY A 18 0.81 -3.16 9.08
N LYS A 19 0.98 -3.30 10.40
CA LYS A 19 2.28 -3.03 11.02
C LYS A 19 3.29 -4.10 10.58
N PRO A 20 4.60 -3.78 10.55
CA PRO A 20 5.61 -4.74 10.16
C PRO A 20 5.57 -6.02 10.99
N GLY A 21 5.43 -7.17 10.33
CA GLY A 21 5.41 -8.48 10.99
C GLY A 21 4.07 -8.91 11.59
N ASP A 22 3.02 -8.07 11.52
CA ASP A 22 1.67 -8.44 11.98
C ASP A 22 0.98 -9.38 10.97
N ILE A 23 1.12 -9.09 9.67
CA ILE A 23 0.51 -9.90 8.58
C ILE A 23 0.96 -11.37 8.61
N PRO A 24 2.28 -11.70 8.62
CA PRO A 24 2.71 -13.09 8.64
C PRO A 24 2.34 -13.83 9.94
N LYS A 25 2.02 -13.11 11.02
CA LYS A 25 1.56 -13.67 12.30
C LYS A 25 0.03 -13.81 12.38
N GLY A 26 -0.71 -13.41 11.34
CA GLY A 26 -2.17 -13.41 11.35
C GLY A 26 -2.79 -12.39 12.31
N LEU A 27 -2.07 -11.32 12.63
CA LEU A 27 -2.56 -10.22 13.46
C LEU A 27 -3.34 -9.19 12.62
N ILE A 28 -3.61 -8.02 13.22
CA ILE A 28 -4.46 -6.99 12.62
C ILE A 28 -3.84 -6.46 11.33
N SER A 29 -4.60 -6.50 10.24
CA SER A 29 -4.27 -5.87 8.97
C SER A 29 -5.54 -5.37 8.29
N LEU A 30 -5.37 -4.38 7.40
CA LEU A 30 -6.39 -4.00 6.44
C LEU A 30 -6.26 -4.87 5.19
N SER A 31 -7.39 -5.17 4.56
CA SER A 31 -7.47 -6.06 3.42
C SER A 31 -8.32 -5.42 2.33
N LEU A 32 -7.69 -5.02 1.24
CA LEU A 32 -8.34 -4.49 0.05
C LEU A 32 -8.43 -5.58 -1.01
N HIS A 33 -9.63 -5.94 -1.43
CA HIS A 33 -9.83 -6.91 -2.51
C HIS A 33 -9.57 -6.25 -3.87
N LEU A 34 -8.74 -6.88 -4.71
CA LEU A 34 -8.32 -6.33 -6.02
C LEU A 34 -9.49 -6.15 -7.00
N TYR A 35 -10.55 -6.95 -6.85
CA TYR A 35 -11.81 -6.77 -7.59
C TYR A 35 -12.38 -5.35 -7.51
N TYR A 36 -12.14 -4.62 -6.42
CA TYR A 36 -12.63 -3.24 -6.25
C TYR A 36 -11.65 -2.17 -6.77
N VAL A 37 -10.45 -2.56 -7.22
CA VAL A 37 -9.44 -1.64 -7.75
C VAL A 37 -9.66 -1.53 -9.26
N PHE A 38 -10.15 -0.37 -9.70
CA PHE A 38 -10.41 -0.11 -11.12
C PHE A 38 -9.18 0.45 -11.86
N CYS A 39 -8.37 1.26 -11.19
CA CYS A 39 -7.18 1.90 -11.75
C CYS A 39 -6.02 1.82 -10.77
N ILE A 40 -4.79 1.92 -11.27
CA ILE A 40 -3.58 2.09 -10.47
C ILE A 40 -2.75 3.16 -11.14
N GLU A 41 -2.41 4.21 -10.41
CA GLU A 41 -1.65 5.35 -10.91
C GLU A 41 -0.38 5.59 -10.07
N GLU A 42 0.66 6.12 -10.71
CA GLU A 42 1.86 6.57 -10.02
C GLU A 42 1.78 8.09 -9.80
N GLU A 43 1.78 8.52 -8.55
CA GLU A 43 2.00 9.92 -8.19
C GLU A 43 3.49 10.11 -7.89
N SER A 44 4.18 10.87 -8.74
CA SER A 44 5.54 11.33 -8.44
C SER A 44 5.49 12.56 -7.53
N GLY A 45 5.90 12.41 -6.27
CA GLY A 45 6.07 13.55 -5.38
C GLY A 45 7.28 14.39 -5.78
N GLY A 46 7.15 15.71 -5.84
CA GLY A 46 8.26 16.64 -6.07
C GLY A 46 7.80 17.98 -6.65
N VAL A 47 8.24 19.09 -6.06
CA VAL A 47 8.04 20.42 -6.62
C VAL A 47 9.06 20.60 -7.75
N PHE A 48 8.60 20.83 -8.99
CA PHE A 48 9.43 21.03 -10.19
C PHE A 48 10.37 19.87 -10.59
N GLY A 49 9.98 18.61 -10.37
CA GLY A 49 10.75 17.46 -10.87
C GLY A 49 12.06 17.17 -10.11
N LEU A 50 12.28 17.83 -8.98
CA LEU A 50 13.36 17.52 -8.05
C LEU A 50 12.90 16.37 -7.15
N GLY A 51 13.21 15.15 -7.61
CA GLY A 51 12.84 13.84 -7.06
C GLY A 51 12.36 13.80 -5.60
N GLY A 52 11.09 13.45 -5.43
CA GLY A 52 10.51 13.02 -4.16
C GLY A 52 9.99 11.57 -4.27
N PRO A 53 9.40 11.04 -3.18
CA PRO A 53 8.92 9.67 -3.16
C PRO A 53 7.79 9.48 -4.16
N LYS A 54 7.90 8.42 -4.96
CA LYS A 54 6.82 7.92 -5.80
C LYS A 54 5.79 7.21 -4.93
N ARG A 55 4.52 7.40 -5.25
CA ARG A 55 3.39 6.79 -4.53
C ARG A 55 2.50 6.07 -5.53
N ILE A 56 1.88 5.00 -5.07
CA ILE A 56 0.87 4.27 -5.82
C ILE A 56 -0.50 4.74 -5.32
N ILE A 57 -1.36 5.15 -6.24
CA ILE A 57 -2.76 5.49 -6.00
C ILE A 57 -3.60 4.35 -6.59
N LEU A 58 -4.59 3.88 -5.82
CA LEU A 58 -5.47 2.75 -6.13
C LEU A 58 -6.93 3.21 -6.18
#